data_AF-A0A4Y3RWV8-F1
#
_entry.id   AF-A0A4Y3RWV8-F1
#
_cell.length_a   1.000
_cell.length_b   1.000
_cell.length_c   1.000
_cell.angle_alpha   90.00
_cell.angle_beta   90.00
_cell.angle_gamma   90.00
#
_symmetry.space_group_name_H-M   'P 1'
#
loop_
_entity.id
_entity.type
_entity.pdbx_description
1 polymer ?
#
loop_
_entity_poly.entity_id
_entity_poly.type
_entity_poly.pdbx_seq_one_letter_code
_entity_poly.pdbx_strand_id
1 'polypeptide(L)'
;MPVLGPRVDAEAKRTARVLAAMSTHARPVERTLALRQAATAAGELAAALSDLAPAVVGEALPAESTSQSFFRVREGELSDQQAALHGVLVIHRGLEDLCDAPLSGSDLALEVAGMRQSVLDLTGTAPGADPDSVPPVAVPEAGAGSSLESVWSARWLIGHQVHVLFNVCAAVAVADATRHLRLGDSVAALTRLADATVYVRGFPAAMTHASTIPADYYMDAIRHTMAPPSVDVPLSGRQHRGYKLFRAAMKDLLSVVPDSYEHLAARAPELAEARGALLEADIVDGERHVTLAYSMVHLRRSIAQKPEGPDNAVAELRQMRHRRAAQYASLIRFGDHYIADAVAGLRHS
;
A
#
# COMPACT_ATOMS: atom_id res chain seq x y z
N MET A 1 -9.31 20.68 -3.03
CA MET A 1 -8.39 19.99 -3.94
C MET A 1 -7.26 20.93 -4.29
N PRO A 2 -6.00 20.46 -4.30
CA PRO A 2 -4.86 21.33 -4.57
C PRO A 2 -4.89 21.83 -6.02
N VAL A 3 -4.61 23.12 -6.23
CA VAL A 3 -4.45 23.70 -7.56
C VAL A 3 -2.96 23.68 -7.89
N LEU A 4 -2.50 22.62 -8.55
CA LEU A 4 -1.08 22.38 -8.86
C LEU A 4 -0.63 22.94 -10.22
N GLY A 5 -1.48 23.72 -10.88
CA GLY A 5 -1.18 24.32 -12.18
C GLY A 5 -1.28 23.35 -13.37
N PRO A 6 -1.34 23.89 -14.60
CA PRO A 6 -1.67 23.11 -15.80
C PRO A 6 -0.62 22.07 -16.18
N ARG A 7 0.66 22.33 -15.90
CA ARG A 7 1.75 21.39 -16.21
C ARG A 7 1.66 20.13 -15.34
N VAL A 8 1.44 20.28 -14.03
CA VAL A 8 1.29 19.13 -13.12
C VAL A 8 0.03 18.33 -13.47
N ASP A 9 -1.08 18.99 -13.77
CA ASP A 9 -2.31 18.30 -14.21
C ASP A 9 -2.08 17.48 -15.49
N ALA A 10 -1.37 18.04 -16.49
CA ALA A 10 -1.03 17.32 -17.71
C ALA A 10 -0.15 16.09 -17.44
N GLU A 11 0.91 16.23 -16.65
CA GLU A 11 1.80 15.10 -16.33
C GLU A 11 1.14 14.06 -15.41
N ALA A 12 0.26 14.49 -14.50
CA ALA A 12 -0.51 13.59 -13.64
C ALA A 12 -1.49 12.75 -14.47
N LYS A 13 -2.23 13.37 -15.40
CA LYS A 13 -3.09 12.67 -16.36
C LYS A 13 -2.29 11.70 -17.22
N ARG A 14 -1.12 12.11 -17.72
CA ARG A 14 -0.25 11.25 -18.52
C ARG A 14 0.24 10.05 -17.71
N THR A 15 0.76 10.28 -16.51
CA THR A 15 1.22 9.22 -15.59
C THR A 15 0.10 8.24 -15.27
N ALA A 16 -1.08 8.74 -14.88
CA ALA A 16 -2.24 7.90 -14.56
C ALA A 16 -2.72 7.07 -15.77
N ARG A 17 -2.63 7.61 -16.99
CA ARG A 17 -2.95 6.87 -18.24
C ARG A 17 -1.94 5.77 -18.52
N VAL A 18 -0.64 6.06 -18.43
CA VAL A 18 0.41 5.07 -18.66
C VAL A 18 0.29 3.91 -17.66
N LEU A 19 0.07 4.21 -16.37
CA LEU A 19 -0.17 3.20 -15.34
C LEU A 19 -1.43 2.36 -15.64
N ALA A 20 -2.51 2.97 -16.11
CA ALA A 20 -3.74 2.27 -16.46
C ALA A 20 -3.59 1.34 -17.68
N ALA A 21 -2.78 1.72 -18.66
CA ALA A 21 -2.58 0.98 -19.90
C ALA A 21 -1.55 -0.16 -19.78
N MET A 22 -0.93 -0.32 -18.62
CA MET A 22 0.16 -1.26 -18.43
C MET A 22 -0.32 -2.72 -18.52
N SER A 23 0.16 -3.46 -19.51
CA SER A 23 -0.14 -4.89 -19.66
C SER A 23 0.72 -5.73 -18.70
N THR A 24 0.22 -5.96 -17.48
CA THR A 24 0.99 -6.59 -16.40
C THR A 24 1.28 -8.08 -16.63
N HIS A 25 0.55 -8.71 -17.56
CA HIS A 25 0.69 -10.12 -17.96
C HIS A 25 1.34 -10.28 -19.35
N ALA A 26 1.91 -9.20 -19.89
CA ALA A 26 2.66 -9.23 -21.14
C ALA A 26 3.95 -10.06 -21.04
N ARG A 27 4.61 -10.25 -22.19
CA ARG A 27 5.93 -10.90 -22.22
C ARG A 27 6.95 -10.06 -21.43
N PRO A 28 8.02 -10.67 -20.89
CA PRO A 28 8.98 -9.94 -20.04
C PRO A 28 9.51 -8.64 -20.65
N VAL A 29 9.88 -8.66 -21.94
CA VAL A 29 10.39 -7.47 -22.66
C VAL A 29 9.34 -6.35 -22.76
N GLU A 30 8.11 -6.70 -23.13
CA GLU A 30 7.00 -5.75 -23.24
C GLU A 30 6.66 -5.14 -21.88
N ARG A 31 6.67 -5.97 -20.83
CA ARG A 31 6.43 -5.55 -19.45
C ARG A 31 7.50 -4.58 -18.96
N THR A 32 8.79 -4.91 -19.16
CA THR A 32 9.90 -4.02 -18.79
C THR A 32 9.84 -2.69 -19.56
N LEU A 33 9.48 -2.72 -20.84
CA LEU A 33 9.30 -1.49 -21.62
C LEU A 33 8.17 -0.62 -21.05
N ALA A 34 7.02 -1.20 -20.73
CA ALA A 34 5.90 -0.48 -20.15
C ALA A 34 6.23 0.10 -18.76
N LEU A 35 6.98 -0.63 -17.93
CA LEU A 35 7.46 -0.16 -16.64
C LEU A 35 8.42 1.03 -16.77
N ARG A 36 9.36 0.98 -17.72
CA ARG A 36 10.25 2.11 -17.99
C ARG A 36 9.49 3.34 -18.46
N GLN A 37 8.48 3.17 -19.31
CA GLN A 37 7.60 4.27 -19.73
C GLN A 37 6.84 4.86 -18.54
N ALA A 38 6.32 4.02 -17.64
CA ALA A 38 5.65 4.47 -16.43
C ALA A 38 6.60 5.21 -15.48
N ALA A 39 7.83 4.71 -15.30
CA ALA A 39 8.87 5.36 -14.52
C ALA A 39 9.22 6.73 -15.11
N THR A 40 9.45 6.82 -16.41
CA THR A 40 9.72 8.11 -17.07
C THR A 40 8.58 9.12 -16.88
N ALA A 41 7.32 8.69 -17.04
CA ALA A 41 6.17 9.57 -16.81
C ALA A 41 6.09 10.05 -15.35
N ALA A 42 6.30 9.16 -14.37
CA ALA A 42 6.34 9.53 -12.96
C ALA A 42 7.52 10.47 -12.64
N GLY A 43 8.68 10.29 -13.28
CA GLY A 43 9.83 11.17 -13.16
C GLY A 43 9.57 12.57 -13.71
N GLU A 44 8.88 12.68 -14.85
CA GLU A 44 8.47 13.98 -15.42
C GLU A 44 7.42 14.69 -14.55
N LEU A 45 6.50 13.94 -13.95
CA LEU A 45 5.58 14.48 -12.94
C LEU A 45 6.32 14.96 -11.68
N ALA A 46 7.29 14.19 -11.18
CA ALA A 46 8.11 14.60 -10.05
C ALA A 46 8.90 15.88 -10.34
N ALA A 47 9.47 16.01 -11.54
CA ALA A 47 10.15 17.23 -11.98
C ALA A 47 9.19 18.43 -12.00
N ALA A 48 7.99 18.26 -12.58
CA ALA A 48 6.98 19.33 -12.62
C ALA A 48 6.52 19.77 -11.21
N LEU A 49 6.40 18.84 -10.26
CA LEU A 49 6.07 19.14 -8.86
C LEU A 49 7.24 19.84 -8.15
N SER A 50 8.48 19.41 -8.42
CA SER A 50 9.69 20.02 -7.86
C SER A 50 9.89 21.47 -8.30
N ASP A 51 9.43 21.84 -9.49
CA ASP A 51 9.44 23.22 -9.99
C ASP A 51 8.47 24.13 -9.21
N LEU A 52 7.43 23.56 -8.57
CA LEU A 52 6.48 24.32 -7.74
C LEU A 52 6.94 24.46 -6.30
N ALA A 53 7.48 23.39 -5.72
CA ALA A 53 7.98 23.38 -4.37
C ALA A 53 9.14 22.37 -4.25
N PRO A 54 10.29 22.76 -3.66
CA PRO A 54 11.40 21.85 -3.49
C PRO A 54 11.03 20.70 -2.53
N ALA A 55 11.62 19.53 -2.77
CA ALA A 55 11.50 18.41 -1.85
C ALA A 55 12.08 18.76 -0.48
N VAL A 56 11.34 18.43 0.57
CA VAL A 56 11.86 18.47 1.95
C VAL A 56 12.89 17.37 2.12
N VAL A 57 14.08 17.72 2.62
CA VAL A 57 15.14 16.75 2.91
C VAL A 57 14.74 15.92 4.13
N GLY A 58 14.27 14.70 3.91
CA GLY A 58 13.78 13.82 4.97
C GLY A 58 14.83 13.54 6.04
N GLU A 59 16.10 13.41 5.68
CA GLU A 59 17.21 13.19 6.62
C GLU A 59 17.39 14.33 7.63
N ALA A 60 16.91 15.54 7.31
CA ALA A 60 16.94 16.67 8.23
C ALA A 60 15.80 16.63 9.27
N LEU A 61 14.78 15.78 9.06
CA LEU A 61 13.69 15.59 10.01
C LEU A 61 14.05 14.51 11.04
N PRO A 62 13.78 14.76 12.34
CA PRO A 62 14.03 13.75 13.37
C PRO A 62 13.15 12.53 13.14
N ALA A 63 13.71 11.34 13.38
CA ALA A 63 12.91 10.13 13.46
C ALA A 63 12.30 10.01 14.86
N GLU A 64 10.98 9.86 14.96
CA GLU A 64 10.27 9.64 16.22
C GLU A 64 10.34 8.18 16.69
N SER A 65 10.85 7.28 15.85
CA SER A 65 11.06 5.88 16.20
C SER A 65 12.18 5.24 15.39
N THR A 66 12.74 4.15 15.93
CA THR A 66 13.69 3.28 15.21
C THR A 66 13.13 2.79 13.87
N SER A 67 11.83 2.49 13.81
CA SER A 67 11.16 2.07 12.56
C SER A 67 11.16 3.17 11.50
N GLN A 68 10.81 4.40 11.88
CA GLN A 68 10.92 5.56 10.98
C GLN A 68 12.35 5.72 10.47
N SER A 69 13.34 5.66 11.36
CA SER A 69 14.76 5.76 11.00
C SER A 69 15.16 4.70 9.97
N PHE A 70 14.89 3.43 10.27
CA PHE A 70 15.26 2.28 9.44
C PHE A 70 14.64 2.33 8.03
N PHE A 71 13.32 2.54 7.95
CA PHE A 71 12.60 2.56 6.66
C PHE A 71 12.68 3.90 5.94
N ARG A 72 13.41 4.87 6.51
CA ARG A 72 13.57 6.23 5.96
C ARG A 72 12.22 6.91 5.67
N VAL A 73 11.27 6.70 6.58
CA VAL A 73 9.96 7.37 6.56
C VAL A 73 9.97 8.39 7.67
N ARG A 74 9.62 9.64 7.36
CA ARG A 74 9.62 10.77 8.30
C ARG A 74 8.25 11.41 8.34
N GLU A 75 7.98 12.08 9.45
CA GLU A 75 6.77 12.86 9.64
C GLU A 75 7.16 14.35 9.70
N GLY A 76 6.37 15.19 9.06
CA GLY A 76 6.59 16.62 8.99
C GLY A 76 5.40 17.31 8.34
N GLU A 77 5.24 18.60 8.62
CA GLU A 77 4.25 19.43 7.95
C GLU A 77 4.72 19.68 6.51
N LEU A 78 3.90 19.29 5.54
CA LEU A 78 4.16 19.44 4.11
C LEU A 78 3.04 20.28 3.51
N SER A 79 3.37 21.14 2.55
CA SER A 79 2.35 21.72 1.67
C SER A 79 1.74 20.63 0.77
N ASP A 80 0.59 20.89 0.16
CA ASP A 80 -0.02 19.95 -0.79
C ASP A 80 0.94 19.60 -1.95
N GLN A 81 1.69 20.58 -2.45
CA GLN A 81 2.71 20.39 -3.50
C GLN A 81 3.82 19.45 -3.02
N GLN A 82 4.32 19.64 -1.80
CA GLN A 82 5.38 18.81 -1.23
C GLN A 82 4.88 17.39 -0.92
N ALA A 83 3.66 17.25 -0.42
CA ALA A 83 3.04 15.96 -0.18
C ALA A 83 2.87 15.17 -1.49
N ALA A 84 2.38 15.83 -2.54
CA ALA A 84 2.28 15.24 -3.88
C ALA A 84 3.66 14.85 -4.43
N LEU A 85 4.67 15.72 -4.31
CA LEU A 85 6.04 15.45 -4.75
C LEU A 85 6.60 14.21 -4.06
N HIS A 86 6.53 14.12 -2.74
CA HIS A 86 7.04 12.97 -1.98
C HIS A 86 6.33 11.67 -2.34
N GLY A 87 5.01 11.70 -2.52
CA GLY A 87 4.27 10.51 -2.96
C GLY A 87 4.67 10.07 -4.37
N VAL A 88 4.82 11.01 -5.31
CA VAL A 88 5.26 10.70 -6.68
C VAL A 88 6.72 10.22 -6.71
N LEU A 89 7.61 10.74 -5.86
CA LEU A 89 8.98 10.24 -5.75
C LEU A 89 9.03 8.78 -5.27
N VAL A 90 8.16 8.38 -4.33
CA VAL A 90 8.01 6.98 -3.91
C VAL A 90 7.52 6.11 -5.06
N ILE A 91 6.54 6.59 -5.83
CA ILE A 91 6.00 5.87 -7.01
C ILE A 91 7.08 5.71 -8.08
N HIS A 92 7.79 6.79 -8.42
CA HIS A 92 8.85 6.79 -9.41
C HIS A 92 9.93 5.76 -9.06
N ARG A 93 10.44 5.80 -7.82
CA ARG A 93 11.44 4.85 -7.33
C ARG A 93 10.92 3.40 -7.31
N GLY A 94 9.64 3.22 -6.98
CA GLY A 94 8.98 1.92 -7.04
C GLY A 94 8.93 1.36 -8.46
N LEU A 95 8.57 2.18 -9.45
CA LEU A 95 8.51 1.79 -10.86
C LEU A 95 9.90 1.49 -11.45
N GLU A 96 10.92 2.24 -11.04
CA GLU A 96 12.32 1.97 -11.40
C GLU A 96 12.75 0.58 -10.90
N ASP A 97 12.50 0.25 -9.62
CA ASP A 97 12.87 -1.08 -9.08
C ASP A 97 12.08 -2.22 -9.72
N LEU A 98 10.78 -2.01 -9.97
CA LEU A 98 9.89 -2.99 -10.60
C LEU A 98 10.35 -3.43 -11.99
N CYS A 99 11.18 -2.63 -12.68
CA CYS A 99 11.79 -3.03 -13.95
C CYS A 99 12.62 -4.31 -13.85
N ASP A 100 13.25 -4.53 -12.69
CA ASP A 100 14.16 -5.65 -12.40
C ASP A 100 13.65 -6.56 -11.26
N ALA A 101 12.51 -6.24 -10.66
CA ALA A 101 11.88 -7.07 -9.62
C ALA A 101 11.10 -8.24 -10.26
N PRO A 102 11.30 -9.50 -9.82
CA PRO A 102 10.58 -10.66 -10.34
C PRO A 102 9.17 -10.77 -9.72
N LEU A 103 8.34 -9.74 -9.91
CA LEU A 103 6.97 -9.68 -9.40
C LEU A 103 5.99 -10.40 -10.35
N SER A 104 4.97 -11.05 -9.78
CA SER A 104 3.90 -11.70 -10.53
C SER A 104 3.04 -10.65 -11.27
N GLY A 105 2.43 -11.03 -12.40
CA GLY A 105 1.56 -10.13 -13.16
C GLY A 105 0.33 -9.65 -12.38
N SER A 106 -0.18 -10.49 -11.47
CA SER A 106 -1.29 -10.14 -10.58
C SER A 106 -0.89 -9.11 -9.53
N ASP A 107 0.29 -9.26 -8.93
CA ASP A 107 0.77 -8.30 -7.93
C ASP A 107 1.16 -6.98 -8.55
N LEU A 108 1.80 -7.05 -9.72
CA LEU A 108 2.12 -5.87 -10.49
C LEU A 108 0.86 -5.07 -10.87
N ALA A 109 -0.24 -5.74 -11.20
CA ALA A 109 -1.52 -5.07 -11.47
C ALA A 109 -2.08 -4.34 -10.24
N LEU A 110 -2.02 -4.98 -9.06
CA LEU A 110 -2.51 -4.40 -7.81
C LEU A 110 -1.65 -3.22 -7.34
N GLU A 111 -0.33 -3.35 -7.43
CA GLU A 111 0.60 -2.29 -7.04
C GLU A 111 0.50 -1.07 -7.96
N VAL A 112 0.45 -1.29 -9.28
CA VAL A 112 0.28 -0.17 -10.24
C VAL A 112 -1.11 0.46 -10.18
N ALA A 113 -2.16 -0.30 -9.86
CA ALA A 113 -3.46 0.29 -9.56
C ALA A 113 -3.41 1.22 -8.33
N GLY A 114 -2.71 0.81 -7.27
CA GLY A 114 -2.45 1.63 -6.09
C GLY A 114 -1.64 2.89 -6.43
N MET A 115 -0.55 2.77 -7.17
CA MET A 115 0.27 3.90 -7.61
C MET A 115 -0.55 4.89 -8.46
N ARG A 116 -1.36 4.38 -9.39
CA ARG A 116 -2.25 5.22 -10.22
C ARG A 116 -3.24 5.99 -9.35
N GLN A 117 -3.90 5.33 -8.40
CA GLN A 117 -4.84 6.01 -7.51
C GLN A 117 -4.14 7.06 -6.64
N SER A 118 -2.93 6.77 -6.15
CA SER A 118 -2.10 7.74 -5.41
C SER A 118 -1.79 8.98 -6.25
N VAL A 119 -1.44 8.82 -7.54
CA VAL A 119 -1.22 9.97 -8.44
C VAL A 119 -2.48 10.83 -8.53
N LEU A 120 -3.64 10.23 -8.75
CA LEU A 120 -4.91 10.96 -8.87
C LEU A 120 -5.26 11.70 -7.58
N ASP A 121 -5.20 11.01 -6.44
CA ASP A 121 -5.55 11.57 -5.13
C ASP A 121 -4.60 12.69 -4.71
N LEU A 122 -3.29 12.48 -4.84
CA LEU A 122 -2.28 13.44 -4.39
C LEU A 122 -2.24 14.70 -5.26
N THR A 123 -2.51 14.57 -6.55
CA THR A 123 -2.50 15.71 -7.47
C THR A 123 -3.84 16.41 -7.60
N GLY A 124 -4.92 15.78 -7.11
CA GLY A 124 -6.28 16.25 -7.31
C GLY A 124 -6.75 16.15 -8.78
N THR A 125 -6.12 15.29 -9.57
CA THR A 125 -6.41 15.16 -10.99
C THR A 125 -7.62 14.25 -11.21
N ALA A 126 -8.62 14.73 -11.95
CA ALA A 126 -9.74 13.87 -12.36
C ALA A 126 -9.28 12.88 -13.45
N PRO A 127 -9.82 11.64 -13.48
CA PRO A 127 -9.54 10.70 -14.56
C PRO A 127 -9.95 11.32 -15.90
N GLY A 128 -8.99 11.54 -16.80
CA GLY A 128 -9.28 12.07 -18.14
C GLY A 128 -10.01 11.06 -19.01
N ALA A 129 -10.98 11.52 -19.81
CA ALA A 129 -11.79 10.68 -20.70
C ALA A 129 -11.18 10.50 -22.11
N ASP A 130 -10.16 11.27 -22.51
CA ASP A 130 -9.69 11.28 -23.89
C ASP A 130 -8.43 10.43 -24.15
N PRO A 131 -8.47 9.53 -25.16
CA PRO A 131 -7.33 8.76 -25.62
C PRO A 131 -6.50 9.60 -26.60
N ASP A 132 -5.83 10.65 -26.12
CA ASP A 132 -4.76 11.25 -26.93
C ASP A 132 -3.57 10.31 -26.98
N SER A 133 -3.14 9.99 -28.21
CA SER A 133 -1.98 9.14 -28.51
C SER A 133 -0.75 9.65 -27.77
N VAL A 134 -0.24 8.85 -26.84
CA VAL A 134 1.00 9.14 -26.12
C VAL A 134 2.16 8.96 -27.11
N PRO A 135 2.92 10.02 -27.44
CA PRO A 135 4.08 9.87 -28.31
C PRO A 135 5.12 8.95 -27.65
N PRO A 136 5.82 8.11 -28.43
CA PRO A 136 6.83 7.20 -27.90
C PRO A 136 7.97 8.00 -27.28
N VAL A 137 8.23 7.78 -26.01
CA VAL A 137 9.34 8.40 -25.28
C VAL A 137 10.59 7.54 -25.42
N ALA A 138 11.72 8.18 -25.69
CA ALA A 138 13.02 7.53 -25.74
C ALA A 138 13.38 6.98 -24.36
N VAL A 139 13.60 5.66 -24.29
CA VAL A 139 13.95 4.96 -23.07
C VAL A 139 15.45 5.17 -22.80
N PRO A 140 15.86 5.72 -21.64
CA PRO A 140 17.27 5.82 -21.28
C PRO A 140 17.92 4.44 -21.14
N GLU A 141 19.20 4.33 -21.52
CA GLU A 141 19.98 3.11 -21.30
C GLU A 141 20.25 2.89 -19.80
N ALA A 142 20.29 1.61 -19.39
CA ALA A 142 20.54 1.23 -18.00
C ALA A 142 21.95 1.66 -17.55
N GLY A 143 22.02 2.40 -16.44
CA GLY A 143 23.29 2.83 -15.84
C GLY A 143 24.14 1.68 -15.30
N ALA A 144 25.42 1.97 -15.04
CA ALA A 144 26.42 1.01 -14.55
C ALA A 144 25.94 0.29 -13.27
N GLY A 145 26.05 -1.05 -13.28
CA GLY A 145 25.38 -1.94 -12.33
C GLY A 145 25.82 -1.78 -10.89
N SER A 146 24.86 -1.52 -10.01
CA SER A 146 24.99 -1.77 -8.57
C SER A 146 25.18 -3.27 -8.31
N SER A 147 25.80 -3.63 -7.18
CA SER A 147 25.86 -5.04 -6.79
C SER A 147 24.44 -5.56 -6.57
N LEU A 148 24.22 -6.83 -6.90
CA LEU A 148 22.90 -7.48 -6.76
C LEU A 148 22.37 -7.41 -5.31
N GLU A 149 23.26 -7.53 -4.32
CA GLU A 149 22.93 -7.37 -2.90
C GLU A 149 22.48 -5.94 -2.57
N SER A 150 23.11 -4.92 -3.15
CA SER A 150 22.68 -3.53 -2.99
C SER A 150 21.28 -3.31 -3.57
N VAL A 151 20.95 -3.96 -4.70
CA VAL A 151 19.60 -3.93 -5.29
C VAL A 151 18.60 -4.58 -4.33
N TRP A 152 18.90 -5.77 -3.79
CA TRP A 152 18.01 -6.45 -2.85
C TRP A 152 17.76 -5.67 -1.56
N SER A 153 18.80 -5.06 -0.98
CA SER A 153 18.66 -4.19 0.19
C SER A 153 17.84 -2.93 -0.12
N ALA A 154 18.05 -2.32 -1.28
CA ALA A 154 17.25 -1.18 -1.72
C ALA A 154 15.79 -1.55 -1.93
N ARG A 155 15.52 -2.68 -2.61
CA ARG A 155 14.19 -3.21 -2.87
C ARG A 155 13.37 -3.43 -1.60
N TRP A 156 14.00 -3.99 -0.56
CA TRP A 156 13.36 -4.14 0.74
C TRP A 156 12.83 -2.80 1.26
N LEU A 157 13.64 -1.74 1.19
CA LEU A 157 13.23 -0.40 1.62
C LEU A 157 12.17 0.20 0.68
N ILE A 158 12.34 0.07 -0.63
CA ILE A 158 11.45 0.65 -1.66
C ILE A 158 10.04 0.08 -1.53
N GLY A 159 9.88 -1.24 -1.50
CA GLY A 159 8.56 -1.86 -1.36
C GLY A 159 7.87 -1.50 -0.03
N HIS A 160 8.63 -1.32 1.06
CA HIS A 160 8.07 -0.81 2.32
C HIS A 160 7.64 0.66 2.22
N GLN A 161 8.36 1.49 1.47
CA GLN A 161 7.97 2.89 1.22
C GLN A 161 6.67 2.96 0.41
N VAL A 162 6.52 2.12 -0.63
CA VAL A 162 5.27 2.00 -1.39
C VAL A 162 4.12 1.53 -0.49
N HIS A 163 4.36 0.50 0.32
CA HIS A 163 3.36 0.02 1.29
C HIS A 163 2.95 1.11 2.28
N VAL A 164 3.88 1.92 2.79
CA VAL A 164 3.59 3.05 3.68
C VAL A 164 2.76 4.12 2.97
N LEU A 165 3.11 4.47 1.72
CA LEU A 165 2.33 5.39 0.90
C LEU A 165 0.88 4.91 0.78
N PHE A 166 0.66 3.64 0.43
CA PHE A 166 -0.68 3.08 0.34
C PHE A 166 -1.41 3.13 1.69
N ASN A 167 -0.75 2.84 2.81
CA ASN A 167 -1.40 2.94 4.13
C ASN A 167 -1.87 4.36 4.43
N VAL A 168 -1.07 5.38 4.10
CA VAL A 168 -1.44 6.79 4.29
C VAL A 168 -2.61 7.17 3.39
N CYS A 169 -2.54 6.85 2.10
CA CYS A 169 -3.62 7.15 1.15
C CYS A 169 -4.93 6.41 1.52
N ALA A 170 -4.84 5.14 1.92
CA ALA A 170 -5.99 4.37 2.41
C ALA A 170 -6.61 5.00 3.65
N ALA A 171 -5.79 5.44 4.62
CA ALA A 171 -6.28 6.09 5.83
C ALA A 171 -7.05 7.37 5.51
N VAL A 172 -6.52 8.21 4.61
CA VAL A 172 -7.17 9.44 4.15
C VAL A 172 -8.48 9.11 3.43
N ALA A 173 -8.47 8.15 2.50
CA ALA A 173 -9.66 7.75 1.76
C ALA A 173 -10.79 7.21 2.68
N VAL A 174 -10.45 6.37 3.66
CA VAL A 174 -11.44 5.89 4.65
C VAL A 174 -11.95 7.02 5.53
N ALA A 175 -11.09 7.93 5.99
CA ALA A 175 -11.49 9.08 6.79
C ALA A 175 -12.43 10.01 6.01
N ASP A 176 -12.13 10.28 4.74
CA ASP A 176 -13.00 11.06 3.86
C ASP A 176 -14.34 10.37 3.59
N ALA A 177 -14.33 9.06 3.30
CA ALA A 177 -15.57 8.31 3.14
C ALA A 177 -16.45 8.44 4.38
N THR A 178 -15.85 8.28 5.57
CA THR A 178 -16.56 8.40 6.85
C THR A 178 -17.13 9.81 7.06
N ARG A 179 -16.37 10.85 6.68
CA ARG A 179 -16.84 12.25 6.71
C ARG A 179 -18.03 12.45 5.77
N HIS A 180 -17.96 11.96 4.53
CA HIS A 180 -19.06 12.07 3.56
C HIS A 180 -20.32 11.33 4.02
N LEU A 181 -20.19 10.14 4.62
CA LEU A 181 -21.32 9.43 5.23
C LEU A 181 -22.00 10.24 6.32
N ARG A 182 -21.24 10.87 7.22
CA ARG A 182 -21.79 11.74 8.28
C ARG A 182 -22.54 12.95 7.73
N LEU A 183 -22.14 13.44 6.55
CA LEU A 183 -22.79 14.56 5.86
C LEU A 183 -23.94 14.12 4.96
N GLY A 184 -24.24 12.82 4.86
CA GLY A 184 -25.29 12.28 3.99
C GLY A 184 -24.91 12.22 2.50
N ASP A 185 -23.64 12.40 2.17
CA ASP A 185 -23.13 12.37 0.79
C ASP A 185 -22.67 10.95 0.42
N SER A 186 -23.64 10.09 0.11
CA SER A 186 -23.37 8.68 -0.20
C SER A 186 -22.51 8.50 -1.45
N VAL A 187 -22.67 9.34 -2.48
CA VAL A 187 -21.92 9.19 -3.75
C VAL A 187 -20.43 9.43 -3.55
N ALA A 188 -20.06 10.50 -2.83
CA ALA A 188 -18.67 10.75 -2.52
C ALA A 188 -18.10 9.70 -1.58
N ALA A 189 -18.88 9.22 -0.61
CA ALA A 189 -18.47 8.14 0.28
C ALA A 189 -18.15 6.85 -0.48
N LEU A 190 -19.00 6.44 -1.42
CA LEU A 190 -18.78 5.25 -2.25
C LEU A 190 -17.51 5.35 -3.08
N THR A 191 -17.28 6.53 -3.69
CA THR A 191 -16.03 6.80 -4.43
C THR A 191 -14.81 6.62 -3.53
N ARG A 192 -14.81 7.23 -2.34
CA ARG A 192 -13.66 7.14 -1.43
C ARG A 192 -13.48 5.73 -0.81
N LEU A 193 -14.54 4.95 -0.63
CA LEU A 193 -14.44 3.54 -0.25
C LEU A 193 -13.83 2.69 -1.38
N ALA A 194 -14.16 2.97 -2.64
CA ALA A 194 -13.55 2.32 -3.79
C ALA A 194 -12.05 2.65 -3.87
N ASP A 195 -11.67 3.91 -3.71
CA ASP A 195 -10.27 4.35 -3.68
C ASP A 195 -9.50 3.65 -2.55
N ALA A 196 -10.07 3.63 -1.33
CA ALA A 196 -9.50 2.91 -0.19
C ALA A 196 -9.28 1.42 -0.50
N THR A 197 -10.24 0.77 -1.15
CA THR A 197 -10.16 -0.64 -1.52
C THR A 197 -9.01 -0.91 -2.49
N VAL A 198 -8.75 0.00 -3.44
CA VAL A 198 -7.60 -0.10 -4.36
C VAL A 198 -6.29 -0.12 -3.57
N TYR A 199 -6.11 0.79 -2.61
CA TYR A 199 -4.91 0.83 -1.78
C TYR A 199 -4.74 -0.42 -0.91
N VAL A 200 -5.81 -0.89 -0.25
CA VAL A 200 -5.74 -2.07 0.62
C VAL A 200 -5.41 -3.33 -0.19
N ARG A 201 -5.91 -3.46 -1.42
CA ARG A 201 -5.49 -4.54 -2.34
C ARG A 201 -4.02 -4.41 -2.76
N GLY A 202 -3.50 -3.18 -2.83
CA GLY A 202 -2.10 -2.89 -3.10
C GLY A 202 -1.15 -3.22 -1.94
N PHE A 203 -1.62 -3.29 -0.69
CA PHE A 203 -0.77 -3.57 0.48
C PHE A 203 0.05 -4.86 0.32
N PRO A 204 -0.57 -6.04 0.07
CA PRO A 204 0.19 -7.27 -0.06
C PRO A 204 1.05 -7.30 -1.33
N ALA A 205 0.70 -6.55 -2.37
CA ALA A 205 1.49 -6.44 -3.59
C ALA A 205 2.80 -5.69 -3.32
N ALA A 206 2.75 -4.53 -2.67
CA ALA A 206 3.93 -3.76 -2.27
C ALA A 206 4.84 -4.55 -1.30
N MET A 207 4.24 -5.33 -0.39
CA MET A 207 5.01 -6.23 0.47
C MET A 207 5.64 -7.39 -0.31
N THR A 208 4.95 -7.92 -1.32
CA THR A 208 5.52 -8.94 -2.22
C THR A 208 6.70 -8.36 -3.01
N HIS A 209 6.57 -7.13 -3.54
CA HIS A 209 7.67 -6.39 -4.16
C HIS A 209 8.88 -6.30 -3.22
N ALA A 210 8.72 -5.83 -1.98
CA ALA A 210 9.81 -5.78 -0.99
C ALA A 210 10.48 -7.14 -0.76
N SER A 211 9.70 -8.23 -0.82
CA SER A 211 10.15 -9.60 -0.59
C SER A 211 10.59 -10.35 -1.85
N THR A 212 10.66 -9.71 -3.02
CA THR A 212 11.25 -10.33 -4.22
C THR A 212 12.79 -10.32 -4.16
N ILE A 213 13.30 -10.90 -3.07
CA ILE A 213 14.71 -11.08 -2.73
C ILE A 213 14.91 -12.52 -2.24
N PRO A 214 16.12 -13.08 -2.33
CA PRO A 214 16.39 -14.41 -1.77
C PRO A 214 16.15 -14.46 -0.25
N ALA A 215 15.52 -15.54 0.23
CA ALA A 215 15.18 -15.67 1.65
C ALA A 215 16.43 -15.81 2.53
N ASP A 216 17.47 -16.50 2.06
CA ASP A 216 18.79 -16.57 2.67
C ASP A 216 19.42 -15.17 2.80
N TYR A 217 19.40 -14.38 1.72
CA TYR A 217 19.86 -12.98 1.77
C TYR A 217 19.07 -12.15 2.80
N TYR A 218 17.74 -12.27 2.83
CA TYR A 218 16.93 -11.61 3.86
C TYR A 218 17.37 -12.02 5.27
N MET A 219 17.54 -13.33 5.51
CA MET A 219 17.90 -13.85 6.82
C MET A 219 19.29 -13.38 7.27
N ASP A 220 20.25 -13.36 6.35
CA ASP A 220 21.66 -13.11 6.66
C ASP A 220 22.01 -11.63 6.62
N ALA A 221 21.45 -10.86 5.67
CA ALA A 221 21.83 -9.46 5.43
C ALA A 221 20.83 -8.44 5.96
N ILE A 222 19.52 -8.74 5.95
CA ILE A 222 18.48 -7.75 6.31
C ILE A 222 17.99 -7.96 7.73
N ARG A 223 17.60 -9.19 8.07
CA ARG A 223 16.86 -9.50 9.29
C ARG A 223 17.64 -9.12 10.55
N HIS A 224 18.95 -9.32 10.57
CA HIS A 224 19.78 -8.97 11.73
C HIS A 224 19.85 -7.44 11.94
N THR A 225 19.79 -6.65 10.86
CA THR A 225 19.79 -5.17 10.94
C THR A 225 18.51 -4.61 11.58
N MET A 226 17.45 -5.42 11.64
CA MET A 226 16.15 -5.09 12.23
C MET A 226 16.02 -5.54 13.70
N ALA A 227 17.10 -6.07 14.28
CA ALA A 227 17.16 -6.62 15.64
C ALA A 227 18.32 -6.01 16.44
N PRO A 228 18.30 -6.07 17.78
CA PRO A 228 19.49 -5.80 18.59
C PRO A 228 20.66 -6.73 18.19
N PRO A 229 21.90 -6.23 18.13
CA PRO A 229 22.36 -4.91 18.55
C PRO A 229 22.29 -3.81 17.46
N SER A 230 21.88 -4.12 16.23
CA SER A 230 21.83 -3.14 15.14
C SER A 230 20.80 -2.03 15.37
N VAL A 231 19.77 -2.32 16.15
CA VAL A 231 18.78 -1.36 16.63
C VAL A 231 18.47 -1.59 18.10
N ASP A 232 18.11 -0.53 18.83
CA ASP A 232 17.83 -0.60 20.27
C ASP A 232 16.63 -1.49 20.61
N VAL A 233 15.63 -1.52 19.72
CA VAL A 233 14.38 -2.26 19.90
C VAL A 233 14.04 -3.00 18.61
N PRO A 234 13.63 -4.27 18.67
CA PRO A 234 13.16 -5.01 17.50
C PRO A 234 12.14 -4.23 16.66
N LEU A 235 12.36 -4.22 15.34
CA LEU A 235 11.41 -3.61 14.42
C LEU A 235 10.18 -4.49 14.23
N SER A 236 9.01 -3.85 14.16
CA SER A 236 7.73 -4.50 13.90
C SER A 236 6.86 -3.62 13.01
N GLY A 237 6.13 -4.25 12.09
CA GLY A 237 5.16 -3.54 11.23
C GLY A 237 4.11 -2.76 12.03
N ARG A 238 3.82 -3.14 13.28
CA ARG A 238 2.91 -2.42 14.19
C ARG A 238 3.41 -1.03 14.60
N GLN A 239 4.70 -0.75 14.45
CA GLN A 239 5.29 0.53 14.81
C GLN A 239 5.00 1.62 13.76
N HIS A 240 4.70 1.24 12.51
CA HIS A 240 4.42 2.20 11.44
C HIS A 240 3.18 3.06 11.74
N ARG A 241 3.35 4.38 11.70
CA ARG A 241 2.28 5.36 11.88
C ARG A 241 1.16 5.20 10.86
N GLY A 242 1.51 5.02 9.58
CA GLY A 242 0.54 4.81 8.50
C GLY A 242 -0.41 3.64 8.79
N TYR A 243 0.12 2.51 9.26
CA TYR A 243 -0.70 1.37 9.69
C TYR A 243 -1.64 1.74 10.84
N LYS A 244 -1.16 2.45 11.87
CA LYS A 244 -1.99 2.89 13.00
C LYS A 244 -3.11 3.85 12.54
N LEU A 245 -2.81 4.78 11.64
CA LEU A 245 -3.79 5.72 11.07
C LEU A 245 -4.86 4.97 10.29
N PHE A 246 -4.47 4.03 9.42
CA PHE A 246 -5.42 3.20 8.68
C PHE A 246 -6.34 2.41 9.63
N ARG A 247 -5.78 1.78 10.67
CA ARG A 247 -6.58 1.03 11.66
C ARG A 247 -7.56 1.94 12.43
N ALA A 248 -7.14 3.16 12.77
CA ALA A 248 -8.01 4.14 13.41
C ALA A 248 -9.15 4.57 12.47
N ALA A 249 -8.85 4.84 11.21
CA ALA A 249 -9.86 5.20 10.20
C ALA A 249 -10.86 4.06 9.95
N MET A 250 -10.39 2.80 9.85
CA MET A 250 -11.28 1.64 9.74
C MET A 250 -12.20 1.49 10.95
N LYS A 251 -11.69 1.70 12.16
CA LYS A 251 -12.51 1.68 13.38
C LYS A 251 -13.58 2.79 13.35
N ASP A 252 -13.22 3.99 12.89
CA ASP A 252 -14.15 5.11 12.78
C ASP A 252 -15.26 4.82 11.75
N LEU A 253 -14.90 4.32 10.55
CA LEU A 253 -15.85 3.89 9.53
C LEU A 253 -16.87 2.88 10.10
N LEU A 254 -16.38 1.83 10.76
CA LEU A 254 -17.24 0.79 11.32
C LEU A 254 -18.13 1.28 12.48
N SER A 255 -17.79 2.40 13.12
CA SER A 255 -18.67 3.05 14.09
C SER A 255 -19.83 3.81 13.43
N VAL A 256 -19.64 4.28 12.19
CA VAL A 256 -20.65 5.01 11.41
C VAL A 256 -21.57 4.05 10.63
N VAL A 257 -21.04 2.92 10.17
CA VAL A 257 -21.81 1.86 9.48
C VAL A 257 -21.67 0.51 10.20
N PRO A 258 -22.24 0.36 11.43
CA PRO A 258 -22.07 -0.84 12.25
C PRO A 258 -22.97 -2.01 11.84
N ASP A 259 -24.01 -1.76 11.04
CA ASP A 259 -25.04 -2.76 10.71
C ASP A 259 -24.45 -4.00 10.02
N SER A 260 -25.01 -5.18 10.28
CA SER A 260 -24.64 -6.40 9.53
C SER A 260 -24.82 -6.20 8.03
N TYR A 261 -24.13 -7.00 7.20
CA TYR A 261 -24.26 -6.94 5.75
C TYR A 261 -25.72 -6.94 5.28
N GLU A 262 -26.53 -7.88 5.73
CA GLU A 262 -27.92 -8.02 5.30
C GLU A 262 -28.78 -6.79 5.62
N HIS A 263 -28.68 -6.30 6.87
CA HIS A 263 -29.41 -5.10 7.28
C HIS A 263 -28.99 -3.86 6.50
N LEU A 264 -27.69 -3.68 6.23
CA LEU A 264 -27.20 -2.55 5.44
C LEU A 264 -27.59 -2.69 3.97
N ALA A 265 -27.50 -3.89 3.40
CA ALA A 265 -27.83 -4.16 2.00
C ALA A 265 -29.31 -3.90 1.69
N ALA A 266 -30.21 -4.19 2.63
CA ALA A 266 -31.64 -3.92 2.48
C ALA A 266 -31.98 -2.43 2.34
N ARG A 267 -31.12 -1.52 2.83
CA ARG A 267 -31.37 -0.06 2.89
C ARG A 267 -30.42 0.76 2.04
N ALA A 268 -29.21 0.27 1.81
CA ALA A 268 -28.14 0.94 1.07
C ALA A 268 -27.22 -0.13 0.43
N PRO A 269 -27.68 -0.81 -0.64
CA PRO A 269 -26.97 -1.96 -1.23
C PRO A 269 -25.58 -1.60 -1.72
N GLU A 270 -25.39 -0.46 -2.41
CA GLU A 270 -24.06 -0.08 -2.91
C GLU A 270 -23.08 0.18 -1.76
N LEU A 271 -23.56 0.71 -0.62
CA LEU A 271 -22.73 0.96 0.55
C LEU A 271 -22.34 -0.35 1.26
N ALA A 272 -23.26 -1.32 1.33
CA ALA A 272 -22.97 -2.65 1.85
C ALA A 272 -21.89 -3.35 1.01
N GLU A 273 -21.99 -3.26 -0.32
CA GLU A 273 -21.00 -3.82 -1.24
C GLU A 273 -19.64 -3.12 -1.14
N ALA A 274 -19.61 -1.79 -1.14
CA ALA A 274 -18.37 -1.02 -1.03
C ALA A 274 -17.65 -1.27 0.30
N ARG A 275 -18.39 -1.27 1.42
CA ARG A 275 -17.84 -1.64 2.73
C ARG A 275 -17.34 -3.09 2.73
N GLY A 276 -18.14 -4.00 2.19
CA GLY A 276 -17.79 -5.42 2.09
C GLY A 276 -16.48 -5.64 1.32
N ALA A 277 -16.31 -4.98 0.17
CA ALA A 277 -15.11 -5.08 -0.65
C ALA A 277 -13.86 -4.57 0.06
N LEU A 278 -13.97 -3.48 0.84
CA LEU A 278 -12.87 -2.94 1.64
C LEU A 278 -12.46 -3.91 2.76
N LEU A 279 -13.44 -4.46 3.49
CA LEU A 279 -13.17 -5.41 4.57
C LEU A 279 -12.59 -6.73 4.05
N GLU A 280 -13.07 -7.21 2.91
CA GLU A 280 -12.54 -8.39 2.23
C GLU A 280 -11.07 -8.17 1.82
N ALA A 281 -10.76 -7.02 1.20
CA ALA A 281 -9.39 -6.68 0.85
C ALA A 281 -8.44 -6.70 2.06
N ASP A 282 -8.92 -6.25 3.22
CA ASP A 282 -8.15 -6.23 4.48
C ASP A 282 -7.98 -7.63 5.12
N ILE A 283 -8.89 -8.56 4.86
CA ILE A 283 -8.71 -9.98 5.22
C ILE A 283 -7.67 -10.62 4.31
N VAL A 284 -7.78 -10.40 3.01
CA VAL A 284 -6.83 -10.92 2.00
C VAL A 284 -5.42 -10.41 2.26
N ASP A 285 -5.24 -9.13 2.62
CA ASP A 285 -3.96 -8.58 3.10
C ASP A 285 -3.36 -9.46 4.21
N GLY A 286 -4.15 -9.79 5.23
CA GLY A 286 -3.71 -10.64 6.34
C GLY A 286 -3.28 -12.05 5.91
N GLU A 287 -4.00 -12.68 4.99
CA GLU A 287 -3.69 -14.01 4.45
C GLU A 287 -2.41 -14.02 3.62
N ARG A 288 -2.27 -13.00 2.76
CA ARG A 288 -1.11 -12.85 1.91
C ARG A 288 0.14 -12.54 2.74
N HIS A 289 0.01 -11.74 3.79
CA HIS A 289 1.10 -11.47 4.72
C HIS A 289 1.55 -12.75 5.47
N VAL A 290 0.61 -13.63 5.87
CA VAL A 290 0.95 -14.94 6.45
C VAL A 290 1.80 -15.77 5.47
N THR A 291 1.39 -15.82 4.20
CA THR A 291 2.08 -16.61 3.17
C THR A 291 3.46 -16.04 2.86
N LEU A 292 3.57 -14.72 2.74
CA LEU A 292 4.82 -13.99 2.56
C LEU A 292 5.79 -14.21 3.72
N ALA A 293 5.31 -14.10 4.96
CA ALA A 293 6.13 -14.35 6.13
C ALA A 293 6.65 -15.80 6.14
N TYR A 294 5.80 -16.77 5.78
CA TYR A 294 6.24 -18.16 5.68
C TYR A 294 7.33 -18.38 4.62
N SER A 295 7.27 -17.71 3.47
CA SER A 295 8.33 -17.84 2.46
C SER A 295 9.66 -17.21 2.89
N MET A 296 9.62 -16.15 3.71
CA MET A 296 10.83 -15.43 4.14
C MET A 296 11.46 -15.98 5.41
N VAL A 297 10.65 -16.44 6.38
CA VAL A 297 11.12 -16.84 7.71
C VAL A 297 10.73 -18.26 8.12
N HIS A 298 9.97 -18.98 7.28
CA HIS A 298 9.41 -20.29 7.58
C HIS A 298 8.73 -20.33 8.97
N LEU A 299 9.18 -21.23 9.86
CA LEU A 299 8.65 -21.41 11.20
C LEU A 299 9.52 -20.72 12.27
N ARG A 300 10.33 -19.73 11.91
CA ARG A 300 11.12 -18.95 12.88
C ARG A 300 10.24 -17.93 13.61
N ARG A 301 10.62 -17.57 14.84
CA ARG A 301 9.97 -16.50 15.63
C ARG A 301 10.09 -15.15 14.94
N SER A 302 9.14 -14.24 15.16
CA SER A 302 9.31 -12.84 14.75
C SER A 302 10.38 -12.18 15.63
N ILE A 303 11.09 -11.19 15.09
CA ILE A 303 12.13 -10.44 15.83
C ILE A 303 11.50 -9.72 17.03
N ALA A 304 10.29 -9.20 16.86
CA ALA A 304 9.54 -8.49 17.89
C ALA A 304 8.53 -9.38 18.64
N GLN A 305 8.62 -10.71 18.49
CA GLN A 305 7.68 -11.62 19.13
C GLN A 305 7.90 -11.65 20.64
N LYS A 306 6.82 -11.50 21.41
CA LYS A 306 6.89 -11.67 22.87
C LYS A 306 7.28 -13.10 23.24
N PRO A 307 8.00 -13.32 24.36
CA PRO A 307 8.35 -14.65 24.85
C PRO A 307 7.12 -15.55 25.01
N GLU A 308 6.01 -15.01 25.51
CA GLU A 308 4.75 -15.71 25.80
C GLU A 308 3.83 -15.85 24.57
N GLY A 309 4.25 -15.33 23.41
CA GLY A 309 3.49 -15.43 22.16
C GLY A 309 3.53 -16.83 21.53
N PRO A 310 2.82 -17.04 20.40
CA PRO A 310 2.85 -18.29 19.63
C PRO A 310 4.28 -18.72 19.27
N ASP A 311 4.50 -19.98 18.89
CA ASP A 311 5.88 -20.50 18.69
C ASP A 311 6.64 -19.85 17.52
N ASN A 312 5.96 -19.21 16.58
CA ASN A 312 6.59 -18.60 15.39
C ASN A 312 5.82 -17.40 14.82
N ALA A 313 6.49 -16.63 13.95
CA ALA A 313 5.94 -15.41 13.36
C ALA A 313 4.65 -15.66 12.56
N VAL A 314 4.61 -16.77 11.83
CA VAL A 314 3.47 -17.19 10.99
C VAL A 314 2.25 -17.48 11.86
N ALA A 315 2.44 -18.13 13.01
CA ALA A 315 1.37 -18.40 13.96
C ALA A 315 0.79 -17.11 14.57
N GLU A 316 1.62 -16.12 14.91
CA GLU A 316 1.14 -14.81 15.37
C GLU A 316 0.32 -14.09 14.28
N LEU A 317 0.82 -14.07 13.04
CA LEU A 317 0.13 -13.45 11.91
C LEU A 317 -1.20 -14.17 11.61
N ARG A 318 -1.24 -15.50 11.67
CA ARG A 318 -2.49 -16.28 11.53
C ARG A 318 -3.50 -15.92 12.62
N GLN A 319 -3.06 -15.80 13.86
CA GLN A 319 -3.95 -15.39 14.96
C GLN A 319 -4.47 -13.96 14.77
N MET A 320 -3.66 -13.06 14.21
CA MET A 320 -4.12 -11.71 13.83
C MET A 320 -5.16 -11.75 12.71
N ARG A 321 -4.93 -12.52 11.64
CA ARG A 321 -5.90 -12.72 10.54
C ARG A 321 -7.20 -13.30 11.05
N HIS A 322 -7.17 -14.36 11.85
CA HIS A 322 -8.38 -15.00 12.39
C HIS A 322 -9.21 -14.04 13.25
N ARG A 323 -8.56 -13.25 14.11
CA ARG A 323 -9.26 -12.24 14.91
C ARG A 323 -9.94 -11.18 14.04
N ARG A 324 -9.27 -10.74 12.98
CA ARG A 324 -9.83 -9.76 12.03
C ARG A 324 -11.02 -10.34 11.25
N ALA A 325 -10.88 -11.54 10.70
CA ALA A 325 -11.97 -12.23 10.00
C ALA A 325 -13.19 -12.42 10.91
N ALA A 326 -12.99 -12.84 12.17
CA ALA A 326 -14.07 -12.97 13.14
C ALA A 326 -14.76 -11.62 13.45
N GLN A 327 -14.01 -10.51 13.47
CA GLN A 327 -14.58 -9.17 13.66
C GLN A 327 -15.43 -8.72 12.46
N TYR A 328 -15.07 -9.14 11.25
CA TYR A 328 -15.76 -8.72 10.02
C TYR A 328 -16.85 -9.68 9.56
N ALA A 329 -16.96 -10.87 10.16
CA ALA A 329 -17.82 -11.96 9.69
C ALA A 329 -19.29 -11.55 9.47
N SER A 330 -19.88 -10.72 10.32
CA SER A 330 -21.27 -10.25 10.17
C SER A 330 -21.43 -9.07 9.20
N LEU A 331 -20.32 -8.44 8.80
CA LEU A 331 -20.29 -7.20 8.03
C LEU A 331 -20.07 -7.42 6.53
N ILE A 332 -19.67 -8.64 6.14
CA ILE A 332 -19.39 -9.07 4.76
C ILE A 332 -20.37 -10.14 4.30
N ARG A 333 -20.59 -10.24 2.98
CA ARG A 333 -21.57 -11.16 2.36
C ARG A 333 -21.27 -12.65 2.57
N PHE A 334 -19.98 -13.01 2.54
CA PHE A 334 -19.52 -14.40 2.60
C PHE A 334 -18.71 -14.64 3.87
N GLY A 335 -19.30 -14.36 5.04
CA GLY A 335 -18.65 -14.75 6.29
C GLY A 335 -18.29 -16.24 6.24
N ASP A 336 -17.10 -16.61 6.75
CA ASP A 336 -16.80 -18.00 7.11
C ASP A 336 -17.74 -18.37 8.28
N HIS A 337 -19.03 -18.56 7.99
CA HIS A 337 -20.09 -18.79 8.99
C HIS A 337 -19.74 -20.03 9.83
N TYR A 338 -19.05 -21.01 9.23
CA TYR A 338 -18.54 -22.20 9.89
C TYR A 338 -17.51 -21.92 11.00
N ILE A 339 -16.70 -20.86 10.92
CA ILE A 339 -15.71 -20.52 11.96
C ILE A 339 -16.34 -19.60 13.01
N ALA A 340 -17.18 -18.64 12.60
CA ALA A 340 -17.84 -17.72 13.52
C ALA A 340 -18.75 -18.46 14.52
N ASP A 341 -19.52 -19.44 14.03
CA ASP A 341 -20.41 -20.26 14.88
C ASP A 341 -19.61 -21.17 15.80
N ALA A 342 -18.50 -21.74 15.34
CA ALA A 342 -17.61 -22.57 16.16
C ALA A 342 -16.93 -21.77 17.28
N VAL A 343 -16.48 -20.53 17.00
CA VAL A 343 -15.84 -19.67 18.01
C VAL A 343 -16.86 -19.09 18.99
N ALA A 344 -18.09 -18.81 18.56
CA ALA A 344 -19.18 -18.40 19.44
C ALA A 344 -19.60 -19.54 20.40
N GLY A 345 -19.70 -20.77 19.90
CA GLY A 345 -19.99 -21.95 20.73
C GLY A 345 -18.95 -22.21 21.83
N LEU A 346 -17.68 -21.95 21.55
CA LEU A 346 -16.58 -22.11 22.52
C LEU A 346 -16.56 -21.05 23.64
N ARG A 347 -17.28 -19.93 23.50
CA ARG A 347 -17.41 -18.92 24.57
C ARG A 347 -18.54 -19.21 25.55
N HIS A 348 -19.40 -20.17 25.22
CA HIS A 348 -20.56 -20.58 26.02
C HIS A 348 -20.46 -22.04 26.52
N SER A 349 -19.27 -22.64 26.39
CA SER A 349 -18.88 -23.94 26.95
C SER A 349 -17.90 -23.72 28.09
#